data_AF-A0AAV0TRH7-F1
#
_entry.id   AF-A0AAV0TRH7-F1
#
_cell.length_a   1.000
_cell.length_b   1.000
_cell.length_c   1.000
_cell.angle_alpha   90.00
_cell.angle_beta   90.00
_cell.angle_gamma   90.00
#
_symmetry.space_group_name_H-M   'P 1'
#
loop_
_entity.id
_entity.type
_entity.pdbx_description
1 polymer ?
#
loop_
_entity_poly.entity_id
_entity_poly.type
_entity_poly.pdbx_seq_one_letter_code
_entity_poly.pdbx_strand_id
1 'polypeptide(L)'
;MLPEVSRLLILGPDKDSNLAVAFKLRELCGDSNYETLVDNKLDVVVLNLQTKYYHARVEVHLHQVLDNEPEPPLHHELRDYEALICVFDAKEKDTFLHMQRFVKCIVDTLSYDVCLLVSTSSTLSMTMESVQQVETWCQDNGFEFVALDCLEHLFNDDNVIHEKKGIERVLEALHCNMWRSMEMNPSQSVTATPLQMVTEDAEKEVDNVEKKEILKEENNANTEDQRTSMDESQLHTLLQDLEIPGGPGICAGESKGDNKENDIDMNQFNALISEVRNVRNQGQHLTDEERRDRAAEVAMKLWKVLGEEDSD
;
A
#
# COMPACT_ATOMS: atom_id res chain seq x y z
N MET A 1 32.10 2.14 21.08
CA MET A 1 31.67 1.31 19.95
C MET A 1 31.37 2.25 18.81
N LEU A 2 31.88 2.00 17.60
CA LEU A 2 31.45 2.77 16.43
C LEU A 2 29.98 2.46 16.19
N PRO A 3 29.15 3.42 15.78
CA PRO A 3 27.77 3.14 15.42
C PRO A 3 27.75 2.11 14.28
N GLU A 4 26.91 1.08 14.41
CA GLU A 4 26.72 0.13 13.33
C GLU A 4 26.11 0.84 12.12
N VAL A 5 26.67 0.62 10.94
CA VAL A 5 26.26 1.30 9.70
C VAL A 5 25.35 0.36 8.93
N SER A 6 24.11 0.81 8.68
CA SER A 6 23.17 0.10 7.82
C SER A 6 23.41 0.41 6.36
N ARG A 7 23.34 -0.61 5.49
CA ARG A 7 23.57 -0.42 4.05
C ARG A 7 22.51 -1.10 3.18
N LEU A 8 22.07 -0.37 2.16
CA LEU A 8 21.20 -0.83 1.08
C LEU A 8 21.99 -0.83 -0.23
N LEU A 9 21.92 -1.92 -1.00
CA LEU A 9 22.51 -1.99 -2.32
C LEU A 9 21.44 -1.81 -3.39
N ILE A 10 21.63 -0.84 -4.29
CA ILE A 10 20.81 -0.66 -5.49
C ILE A 10 21.67 -0.97 -6.73
N LEU A 11 21.26 -1.99 -7.48
CA LEU A 11 21.86 -2.39 -8.74
C LEU A 11 20.93 -2.01 -9.88
N GLY A 12 21.47 -1.52 -11.00
CA GLY A 12 20.64 -1.22 -12.17
C GLY A 12 21.44 -1.01 -13.44
N PRO A 13 20.77 -0.73 -14.56
CA PRO A 13 21.40 -0.65 -15.87
C PRO A 13 22.25 0.61 -16.07
N ASP A 14 21.92 1.69 -15.34
CA ASP A 14 22.59 2.97 -15.45
C ASP A 14 22.44 3.77 -14.14
N LYS A 15 23.25 4.82 -14.00
CA LYS A 15 23.28 5.64 -12.78
C LYS A 15 22.01 6.48 -12.61
N ASP A 16 21.41 6.96 -13.68
CA ASP A 16 20.27 7.87 -13.62
C ASP A 16 19.01 7.14 -13.14
N SER A 17 18.76 5.94 -13.64
CA SER A 17 17.68 5.05 -13.19
C SER A 17 17.81 4.71 -11.70
N ASN A 18 19.01 4.32 -11.26
CA ASN A 18 19.29 4.00 -9.86
C ASN A 18 19.11 5.23 -8.96
N LEU A 19 19.63 6.37 -9.37
CA LEU A 19 19.46 7.64 -8.68
C LEU A 19 17.98 7.99 -8.58
N ALA A 20 17.21 7.88 -9.67
CA ALA A 20 15.78 8.21 -9.67
C ALA A 20 15.00 7.41 -8.61
N VAL A 21 15.29 6.12 -8.45
CA VAL A 21 14.68 5.30 -7.39
C VAL A 21 15.10 5.79 -5.99
N ALA A 22 16.39 6.01 -5.78
CA ALA A 22 16.92 6.50 -4.50
C ALA A 22 16.36 7.88 -4.13
N PHE A 23 16.21 8.78 -5.11
CA PHE A 23 15.61 10.10 -4.93
C PHE A 23 14.14 10.00 -4.54
N LYS A 24 13.34 9.20 -5.25
CA LYS A 24 11.92 9.00 -4.90
C LYS A 24 11.76 8.43 -3.49
N LEU A 25 12.62 7.48 -3.08
CA LEU A 25 12.64 6.97 -1.69
C LEU A 25 12.95 8.08 -0.69
N ARG A 26 13.97 8.91 -0.98
CA ARG A 26 14.37 9.99 -0.08
C ARG A 26 13.30 11.07 0.06
N GLU A 27 12.60 11.41 -1.03
CA GLU A 27 11.48 12.33 -1.01
C GLU A 27 10.37 11.83 -0.08
N LEU A 28 10.05 10.53 -0.13
CA LEU A 28 9.07 9.92 0.77
C LEU A 28 9.53 9.88 2.24
N CYS A 29 10.84 9.86 2.50
CA CYS A 29 11.39 10.01 3.85
C CYS A 29 11.31 11.44 4.40
N GLY A 30 10.85 12.42 3.61
CA GLY A 30 10.74 13.83 4.03
C GLY A 30 12.04 14.64 3.89
N ASP A 31 13.08 14.06 3.31
CA ASP A 31 14.38 14.71 3.07
C ASP A 31 14.42 15.35 1.67
N SER A 32 13.69 16.48 1.52
CA SER A 32 13.60 17.25 0.28
C SER A 32 14.80 18.16 0.00
N ASN A 33 15.79 18.20 0.89
CA ASN A 33 16.99 19.02 0.71
C ASN A 33 17.87 18.45 -0.42
N TYR A 34 17.71 19.04 -1.61
CA TYR A 34 18.54 18.81 -2.80
C TYR A 34 20.03 19.18 -2.61
N GLU A 35 20.36 19.94 -1.56
CA GLU A 35 21.65 20.64 -1.42
C GLU A 35 22.85 19.83 -0.89
N THR A 36 22.69 18.54 -0.54
CA THR A 36 23.85 17.74 -0.05
C THR A 36 24.49 16.85 -1.13
N LEU A 37 24.29 17.16 -2.42
CA LEU A 37 24.54 16.23 -3.52
C LEU A 37 25.67 16.59 -4.49
N VAL A 38 26.40 17.69 -4.26
CA VAL A 38 27.48 18.08 -5.18
C VAL A 38 28.83 17.97 -4.49
N ASP A 39 29.15 16.75 -4.05
CA ASP A 39 30.53 16.29 -4.02
C ASP A 39 30.63 15.16 -5.06
N ASN A 40 31.70 15.17 -5.86
CA ASN A 40 31.89 14.39 -7.10
C ASN A 40 32.00 12.86 -6.91
N LYS A 41 31.23 12.28 -5.98
CA LYS A 41 31.23 10.87 -5.57
C LYS A 41 29.77 10.36 -5.51
N LEU A 42 29.10 10.35 -6.67
CA LEU A 42 27.65 10.16 -6.89
C LEU A 42 27.07 8.77 -6.53
N ASP A 43 27.86 7.86 -5.96
CA ASP A 43 27.46 6.45 -5.83
C ASP A 43 26.90 6.10 -4.43
N VAL A 44 26.78 7.07 -3.51
CA VAL A 44 26.19 6.85 -2.17
C VAL A 44 25.17 7.94 -1.82
N VAL A 45 23.97 7.53 -1.44
CA VAL A 45 22.87 8.38 -0.94
C VAL A 45 22.56 7.96 0.49
N VAL A 46 22.05 8.87 1.33
CA VAL A 46 21.60 8.53 2.69
C VAL A 46 20.08 8.59 2.75
N LEU A 47 19.46 7.54 3.30
CA LEU A 47 18.04 7.50 3.63
C LEU A 47 17.87 7.52 5.15
N ASN A 48 17.00 8.40 5.63
CA ASN A 48 16.58 8.43 7.03
C ASN A 48 15.19 7.77 7.12
N LEU A 49 15.18 6.46 7.36
CA LEU A 49 13.93 5.72 7.53
C LEU A 49 13.30 6.11 8.86
N GLN A 50 12.03 6.46 8.84
CA GLN A 50 11.25 6.83 10.02
C GLN A 50 9.95 6.06 10.04
N THR A 51 9.77 5.24 11.06
CA THR A 51 8.53 4.53 11.33
C THR A 51 7.92 5.04 12.64
N LYS A 52 6.74 4.54 13.00
CA LYS A 52 6.18 4.77 14.35
C LYS A 52 7.03 4.15 15.47
N TYR A 53 7.85 3.14 15.17
CA TYR A 53 8.55 2.35 16.17
C TYR A 53 10.03 2.68 16.29
N TYR A 54 10.67 3.03 15.18
CA TYR A 54 12.11 3.27 15.11
C TYR A 54 12.44 4.30 14.03
N HIS A 55 13.65 4.84 14.11
CA HIS A 55 14.32 5.51 13.01
C HIS A 55 15.65 4.83 12.69
N ALA A 56 16.07 4.83 11.43
CA ALA A 56 17.34 4.24 11.00
C ALA A 56 17.99 5.09 9.91
N ARG A 57 19.29 5.35 10.05
CA ARG A 57 20.09 6.00 8.99
C ARG A 57 20.74 4.92 8.13
N VAL A 58 20.39 4.86 6.85
CA VAL A 58 20.81 3.83 5.90
C VAL A 58 21.62 4.45 4.78
N GLU A 59 22.81 3.90 4.51
CA GLU A 59 23.64 4.27 3.37
C GLU A 59 23.23 3.44 2.15
N VAL A 60 22.81 4.12 1.09
CA VAL A 60 22.34 3.53 -0.15
C VAL A 60 23.44 3.61 -1.18
N HIS A 61 23.96 2.46 -1.58
CA HIS A 61 25.06 2.34 -2.54
C HIS A 61 24.48 2.03 -3.91
N LEU A 62 24.79 2.87 -4.89
CA LEU A 62 24.29 2.77 -6.25
C LEU A 62 25.38 2.20 -7.15
N HIS A 63 25.09 1.11 -7.84
CA HIS A 63 26.01 0.51 -8.79
C HIS A 63 25.32 0.21 -10.11
N GLN A 64 25.92 0.69 -11.19
CA GLN A 64 25.59 0.21 -12.52
C GLN A 64 26.12 -1.22 -12.65
N VAL A 65 25.38 -2.11 -13.30
CA VAL A 65 25.82 -3.47 -13.60
C VAL A 65 25.72 -3.70 -15.09
N LEU A 66 26.87 -3.96 -15.72
CA LEU A 66 26.98 -4.31 -17.14
C LEU A 66 27.62 -5.69 -17.23
N ASP A 67 27.04 -6.56 -18.06
CA ASP A 67 27.56 -7.91 -18.32
C ASP A 67 27.87 -8.74 -17.05
N ASN A 68 27.05 -8.55 -16.02
CA ASN A 68 27.12 -9.20 -14.71
C ASN A 68 28.31 -8.75 -13.86
N GLU A 69 28.85 -7.57 -14.14
CA GLU A 69 29.90 -6.94 -13.36
C GLU A 69 29.48 -5.53 -12.89
N PRO A 70 29.60 -5.23 -11.58
CA PRO A 70 29.29 -3.91 -11.06
C PRO A 70 30.40 -2.91 -11.43
N GLU A 71 29.99 -1.76 -11.97
CA GLU A 71 30.86 -0.64 -12.33
C GLU A 71 30.42 0.65 -11.62
N PRO A 72 31.26 1.23 -10.73
CA PRO A 72 32.54 0.72 -10.24
C PRO A 72 32.36 -0.54 -9.34
N PRO A 73 33.45 -1.25 -8.99
CA PRO A 73 33.39 -2.36 -8.04
C PRO A 73 32.70 -1.96 -6.73
N LEU A 74 32.03 -2.92 -6.09
CA LEU A 74 31.31 -2.69 -4.85
C LEU A 74 32.23 -2.08 -3.78
N HIS A 75 31.72 -1.04 -3.11
CA HIS A 75 32.45 -0.35 -2.04
C HIS A 75 32.69 -1.22 -0.79
N HIS A 76 31.84 -2.23 -0.60
CA HIS A 76 31.81 -3.13 0.55
C HIS A 76 31.55 -4.56 0.10
N GLU A 77 31.79 -5.52 0.98
CA GLU A 77 31.45 -6.90 0.71
C GLU A 77 29.93 -7.10 0.68
N LEU A 78 29.44 -8.08 -0.07
CA LEU A 78 27.99 -8.32 -0.21
C LEU A 78 27.28 -8.55 1.14
N ARG A 79 27.97 -9.15 2.13
CA ARG A 79 27.46 -9.38 3.50
C ARG A 79 27.27 -8.12 4.33
N ASP A 80 27.89 -7.00 3.93
CA ASP A 80 27.79 -5.73 4.65
C ASP A 80 26.47 -5.02 4.34
N TYR A 81 25.79 -5.41 3.26
CA TYR A 81 24.45 -4.92 2.90
C TYR A 81 23.36 -5.73 3.62
N GLU A 82 22.23 -5.10 3.90
CA GLU A 82 21.07 -5.69 4.59
C GLU A 82 19.86 -5.86 3.68
N ALA A 83 19.84 -5.16 2.56
CA ALA A 83 18.78 -5.22 1.56
C ALA A 83 19.37 -5.04 0.15
N LEU A 84 18.68 -5.60 -0.83
CA LEU A 84 19.03 -5.56 -2.24
C LEU A 84 17.83 -5.09 -3.08
N ILE A 85 18.04 -4.05 -3.88
CA ILE A 85 17.09 -3.59 -4.89
C ILE A 85 17.76 -3.69 -6.26
N CYS A 86 17.11 -4.38 -7.19
CA CYS A 86 17.51 -4.43 -8.58
C CYS A 86 16.54 -3.57 -9.39
N VAL A 87 17.07 -2.64 -10.18
CA VAL A 87 16.30 -1.71 -11.01
C VAL A 87 16.47 -2.15 -12.46
N PHE A 88 15.40 -2.15 -13.24
CA PHE A 88 15.46 -2.37 -14.68
C PHE A 88 14.43 -1.52 -15.42
N ASP A 89 14.64 -1.32 -16.72
CA ASP A 89 13.67 -0.64 -17.56
C ASP A 89 12.74 -1.67 -18.22
N ALA A 90 11.44 -1.57 -17.95
CA ALA A 90 10.40 -2.40 -18.56
C ALA A 90 10.36 -2.27 -20.10
N LYS A 91 10.80 -1.13 -20.67
CA LYS A 91 10.87 -0.93 -22.13
C LYS A 91 12.07 -1.66 -22.75
N GLU A 92 13.13 -1.87 -21.98
CA GLU A 92 14.39 -2.43 -22.44
C GLU A 92 14.71 -3.69 -21.63
N LYS A 93 14.12 -4.82 -22.02
CA LYS A 93 14.25 -6.11 -21.32
C LYS A 93 15.71 -6.54 -21.08
N ASP A 94 16.61 -6.18 -21.99
CA ASP A 94 18.02 -6.55 -21.92
C ASP A 94 18.71 -5.94 -20.68
N THR A 95 18.18 -4.84 -20.14
CA THR A 95 18.70 -4.19 -18.91
C THR A 95 18.75 -5.16 -17.74
N PHE A 96 17.70 -5.96 -17.54
CA PHE A 96 17.69 -6.97 -16.49
C PHE A 96 18.64 -8.14 -16.79
N LEU A 97 18.74 -8.55 -18.06
CA LEU A 97 19.60 -9.65 -18.48
C LEU A 97 21.09 -9.37 -18.22
N HIS A 98 21.51 -8.11 -18.31
CA HIS A 98 22.88 -7.69 -18.00
C HIS A 98 23.27 -7.88 -16.52
N MET A 99 22.32 -7.96 -15.59
CA MET A 99 22.64 -8.16 -14.16
C MET A 99 22.12 -9.49 -13.59
N GLN A 100 21.23 -10.18 -14.31
CA GLN A 100 20.48 -11.33 -13.82
C GLN A 100 21.36 -12.44 -13.22
N ARG A 101 22.51 -12.78 -13.85
CA ARG A 101 23.39 -13.84 -13.33
C ARG A 101 24.16 -13.38 -12.10
N PHE A 102 24.59 -12.11 -12.09
CA PHE A 102 25.25 -11.52 -10.93
C PHE A 102 24.31 -11.50 -9.72
N VAL A 103 23.10 -10.98 -9.91
CA VAL A 103 22.06 -10.93 -8.87
C VAL A 103 21.69 -12.34 -8.39
N LYS A 104 21.54 -13.29 -9.30
CA LYS A 104 21.32 -14.70 -8.93
C LYS A 104 22.47 -15.24 -8.05
N CYS A 105 23.72 -14.99 -8.43
CA CYS A 105 24.87 -15.42 -7.65
C CYS A 105 24.88 -14.81 -6.23
N ILE A 106 24.42 -13.56 -6.10
CA ILE A 106 24.29 -12.89 -4.80
C ILE A 106 23.30 -13.65 -3.91
N VAL A 107 22.07 -13.87 -4.39
CA VAL A 107 21.01 -14.50 -3.58
C VAL A 107 21.17 -16.01 -3.38
N ASP A 108 21.90 -16.69 -4.26
CA ASP A 108 22.30 -18.09 -4.05
C ASP A 108 23.38 -18.22 -2.95
N THR A 109 24.11 -17.12 -2.65
CA THR A 109 25.21 -17.11 -1.66
C THR A 109 24.79 -16.50 -0.32
N LEU A 110 23.92 -15.50 -0.34
CA LEU A 110 23.52 -14.71 0.83
C LEU A 110 21.99 -14.54 0.85
N SER A 111 21.41 -14.61 2.05
CA SER A 111 20.00 -14.30 2.28
C SER A 111 19.85 -12.85 2.74
N TYR A 112 19.00 -12.09 2.06
CA TYR A 112 18.54 -10.77 2.51
C TYR A 112 17.06 -10.85 2.85
N ASP A 113 16.63 -10.11 3.88
CA ASP A 113 15.23 -10.05 4.27
C ASP A 113 14.41 -9.21 3.26
N VAL A 114 15.07 -8.31 2.52
CA VAL A 114 14.46 -7.48 1.48
C VAL A 114 15.22 -7.63 0.17
N CYS A 115 14.58 -8.30 -0.79
CA CYS A 115 15.03 -8.45 -2.18
C CYS A 115 13.92 -7.96 -3.12
N LEU A 116 14.13 -6.82 -3.79
CA LEU A 116 13.12 -6.22 -4.67
C LEU A 116 13.63 -6.09 -6.09
N LEU A 117 12.79 -6.42 -7.08
CA LEU A 117 13.02 -6.12 -8.48
C LEU A 117 12.05 -5.02 -8.92
N VAL A 118 12.58 -3.88 -9.32
CA VAL A 118 11.84 -2.63 -9.52
C VAL A 118 11.89 -2.21 -10.98
N SER A 119 10.73 -2.01 -11.61
CA SER A 119 10.66 -1.48 -12.97
C SER A 119 10.45 0.04 -12.98
N THR A 120 11.31 0.78 -13.69
CA THR A 120 11.24 2.26 -13.77
C THR A 120 10.19 2.77 -14.75
N SER A 121 10.02 2.10 -15.89
CA SER A 121 8.98 2.40 -16.88
C SER A 121 7.68 1.63 -16.62
N SER A 122 6.59 2.14 -17.16
CA SER A 122 5.29 1.45 -17.18
C SER A 122 5.39 0.04 -17.77
N THR A 123 4.90 -0.93 -16.99
CA THR A 123 4.78 -2.34 -17.38
C THR A 123 3.75 -2.58 -18.48
N LEU A 124 2.88 -1.59 -18.78
CA LEU A 124 1.97 -1.65 -19.95
C LEU A 124 2.72 -1.75 -21.28
N SER A 125 3.99 -1.35 -21.31
CA SER A 125 4.86 -1.51 -22.48
C SER A 125 5.41 -2.94 -22.65
N MET A 126 5.30 -3.79 -21.64
CA MET A 126 5.77 -5.17 -21.67
C MET A 126 4.71 -6.11 -22.27
N THR A 127 5.18 -7.16 -22.94
CA THR A 127 4.29 -8.28 -23.31
C THR A 127 3.89 -9.08 -22.07
N MET A 128 2.69 -9.67 -22.09
CA MET A 128 2.21 -10.54 -21.01
C MET A 128 3.21 -11.67 -20.69
N GLU A 129 3.82 -12.27 -21.71
CA GLU A 129 4.87 -13.29 -21.55
C GLU A 129 6.11 -12.75 -20.83
N SER A 130 6.50 -11.50 -21.09
CA SER A 130 7.67 -10.90 -20.44
C SER A 130 7.40 -10.59 -18.98
N VAL A 131 6.20 -10.12 -18.64
CA VAL A 131 5.78 -9.91 -17.25
C VAL A 131 5.81 -11.24 -16.49
N GLN A 132 5.19 -12.28 -17.05
CA GLN A 132 5.18 -13.61 -16.44
C GLN A 132 6.58 -14.18 -16.23
N GLN A 133 7.50 -13.97 -17.18
CA GLN A 133 8.90 -14.40 -17.04
C GLN A 133 9.61 -13.68 -15.89
N VAL A 134 9.40 -12.38 -15.76
CA VAL A 134 9.98 -11.59 -14.67
C VAL A 134 9.40 -12.01 -13.31
N GLU A 135 8.08 -12.18 -13.22
CA GLU A 135 7.40 -12.64 -12.00
C GLU A 135 7.86 -14.04 -11.59
N THR A 136 7.93 -14.98 -12.54
CA THR A 136 8.42 -16.34 -12.29
C THR A 136 9.85 -16.31 -11.78
N TRP A 137 10.73 -15.52 -12.42
CA TRP A 137 12.09 -15.38 -11.96
C TRP A 137 12.16 -14.80 -10.54
N CYS A 138 11.33 -13.81 -10.22
CA CYS A 138 11.28 -13.23 -8.89
C CYS A 138 10.89 -14.27 -7.84
N GLN A 139 9.83 -15.03 -8.10
CA GLN A 139 9.37 -16.10 -7.21
C GLN A 139 10.45 -17.16 -6.99
N ASP A 140 11.13 -17.60 -8.06
CA ASP A 140 12.16 -18.63 -8.00
C ASP A 140 13.41 -18.20 -7.22
N ASN A 141 13.71 -16.89 -7.17
CA ASN A 141 14.92 -16.35 -6.55
C ASN A 141 14.64 -15.54 -5.28
N GLY A 142 13.41 -15.56 -4.77
CA GLY A 142 13.04 -14.87 -3.52
C GLY A 142 12.98 -13.35 -3.63
N PHE A 143 12.69 -12.82 -4.82
CA PHE A 143 12.44 -11.39 -5.04
C PHE A 143 10.94 -11.08 -5.05
N GLU A 144 10.60 -9.87 -4.65
CA GLU A 144 9.31 -9.27 -4.92
C GLU A 144 9.43 -8.32 -6.12
N PHE A 145 8.54 -8.47 -7.11
CA PHE A 145 8.47 -7.58 -8.27
C PHE A 145 7.59 -6.37 -7.95
N VAL A 146 8.10 -5.16 -8.18
CA VAL A 146 7.39 -3.89 -7.93
C VAL A 146 7.45 -2.99 -9.17
N ALA A 147 6.29 -2.73 -9.76
CA ALA A 147 6.15 -1.76 -10.83
C ALA A 147 6.00 -0.34 -10.27
N LEU A 148 6.94 0.58 -10.56
CA LEU A 148 6.85 1.96 -10.06
C LEU A 148 5.69 2.75 -10.69
N ASP A 149 5.43 2.51 -11.96
CA ASP A 149 4.33 3.11 -12.71
C ASP A 149 3.13 2.16 -12.74
N CYS A 150 2.47 1.98 -11.59
CA CYS A 150 1.25 1.18 -11.50
C CYS A 150 0.02 2.06 -11.75
N LEU A 151 -0.57 1.96 -12.94
CA LEU A 151 -1.83 2.65 -13.32
C LEU A 151 -3.08 1.99 -12.71
N GLU A 152 -2.94 0.88 -11.98
CA GLU A 152 -4.07 0.14 -11.40
C GLU A 152 -4.86 0.94 -10.36
N HIS A 153 -4.28 2.02 -9.81
CA HIS A 153 -5.01 2.96 -8.96
C HIS A 153 -6.20 3.64 -9.67
N LEU A 154 -6.25 3.66 -11.00
CA LEU A 154 -7.37 4.25 -11.75
C LEU A 154 -8.56 3.31 -11.91
N PHE A 155 -8.40 2.02 -11.63
CA PHE A 155 -9.39 0.99 -12.00
C PHE A 155 -9.88 0.13 -10.82
N ASN A 156 -9.34 0.32 -9.61
CA ASN A 156 -9.58 -0.60 -8.47
C ASN A 156 -9.99 0.11 -7.17
N ASP A 157 -10.82 1.15 -7.27
CA ASP A 157 -11.40 1.89 -6.12
C ASP A 157 -12.34 1.04 -5.23
N ASP A 158 -12.66 -0.19 -5.63
CA ASP A 158 -13.51 -1.12 -4.85
C ASP A 158 -12.74 -1.93 -3.78
N ASN A 159 -11.41 -1.81 -3.69
CA ASN A 159 -10.65 -2.52 -2.65
C ASN A 159 -10.78 -1.81 -1.30
N VAL A 160 -11.52 -2.44 -0.38
CA VAL A 160 -11.64 -2.05 1.05
C VAL A 160 -10.28 -2.00 1.76
N ILE A 161 -9.24 -2.62 1.17
CA ILE A 161 -7.85 -2.58 1.66
C ILE A 161 -6.99 -1.88 0.61
N HIS A 162 -6.50 -0.69 0.94
CA HIS A 162 -5.52 0.02 0.13
C HIS A 162 -4.13 -0.55 0.36
N GLU A 163 -3.74 -1.53 -0.48
CA GLU A 163 -2.35 -2.00 -0.53
C GLU A 163 -1.45 -0.93 -1.16
N LYS A 164 -0.29 -0.67 -0.55
CA LYS A 164 0.69 0.26 -1.12
C LYS A 164 1.28 -0.34 -2.39
N LYS A 165 1.48 0.49 -3.41
CA LYS A 165 2.07 0.11 -4.70
C LYS A 165 3.22 1.03 -5.07
N GLY A 166 3.95 0.64 -6.11
CA GLY A 166 5.07 1.41 -6.64
C GLY A 166 6.11 1.75 -5.58
N ILE A 167 6.55 3.01 -5.54
CA ILE A 167 7.62 3.43 -4.63
C ILE A 167 7.23 3.34 -3.15
N GLU A 168 5.95 3.50 -2.80
CA GLU A 168 5.48 3.38 -1.42
C GLU A 168 5.57 1.94 -0.90
N ARG A 169 5.37 0.96 -1.80
CA ARG A 169 5.56 -0.46 -1.49
C ARG A 169 7.03 -0.78 -1.21
N VAL A 170 7.94 -0.21 -2.02
CA VAL A 170 9.40 -0.33 -1.79
C VAL A 170 9.76 0.22 -0.41
N LEU A 171 9.28 1.43 -0.08
CA LEU A 171 9.55 2.04 1.22
C LEU A 171 8.97 1.21 2.38
N GLU A 172 7.77 0.65 2.22
CA GLU A 172 7.18 -0.22 3.23
C GLU A 172 8.00 -1.49 3.49
N ALA A 173 8.50 -2.15 2.44
CA ALA A 173 9.38 -3.29 2.59
C ALA A 173 10.66 -2.91 3.37
N LEU A 174 11.25 -1.75 3.07
CA LEU A 174 12.40 -1.23 3.80
C LEU A 174 12.07 -0.88 5.26
N HIS A 175 10.86 -0.39 5.56
CA HIS A 175 10.41 -0.14 6.93
C HIS A 175 10.23 -1.43 7.76
N CYS A 176 9.96 -2.56 7.11
CA CYS A 176 9.84 -3.85 7.77
C CYS A 176 11.19 -4.53 8.06
N ASN A 177 12.28 -4.02 7.49
CA ASN A 177 13.62 -4.58 7.69
C ASN A 177 14.19 -4.25 9.08
N MET A 178 14.99 -5.16 9.64
CA MET A 178 15.68 -4.98 10.91
C MET A 178 17.07 -4.36 10.69
N TRP A 179 17.13 -3.03 10.63
CA TRP A 179 18.36 -2.31 10.36
C TRP A 179 19.33 -2.29 11.54
N ARG A 180 20.62 -2.53 11.30
CA ARG A 180 21.68 -2.44 12.34
C ARG A 180 21.76 -1.08 13.04
N SER A 181 21.46 -0.02 12.29
CA SER A 181 21.41 1.37 12.76
C SER A 181 20.04 1.80 13.30
N MET A 182 19.09 0.88 13.51
CA MET A 182 17.77 1.24 14.03
C MET A 182 17.84 1.66 15.50
N GLU A 183 17.20 2.78 15.82
CA GLU A 183 17.01 3.26 17.18
C GLU A 183 15.50 3.37 17.45
N MET A 184 15.04 2.79 18.56
CA MET A 184 13.62 2.79 18.91
C MET A 184 13.16 4.19 19.28
N ASN A 185 12.02 4.59 18.73
CA ASN A 185 11.34 5.80 19.14
C ASN A 185 10.89 5.66 20.61
N PRO A 186 10.84 6.77 21.37
CA PRO A 186 10.26 6.74 22.69
C PRO A 186 8.82 6.24 22.58
N SER A 187 8.48 5.19 23.33
CA SER A 187 7.11 4.70 23.37
C SER A 187 6.21 5.85 23.79
N GLN A 188 5.19 6.18 22.98
CA GLN A 188 4.10 7.03 23.44
C GLN A 188 3.45 6.28 24.61
N SER A 189 3.88 6.60 25.83
CA SER A 189 3.32 6.04 27.04
C SER A 189 1.88 6.55 27.15
N VAL A 190 0.93 5.77 26.67
CA VAL A 190 -0.40 5.78 27.25
C VAL A 190 -0.15 5.45 28.72
N THR A 191 -0.40 6.41 29.60
CA THR A 191 -0.24 6.29 31.06
C THR A 191 -0.84 4.97 31.54
N ALA A 192 0.02 3.96 31.68
CA ALA A 192 -0.31 2.74 32.37
C ALA A 192 -0.34 3.11 33.84
N THR A 193 -1.55 3.28 34.39
CA THR A 193 -1.79 3.43 35.81
C THR A 193 -1.13 2.25 36.52
N PRO A 194 -0.13 2.46 37.39
CA PRO A 194 0.52 1.35 38.07
C PRO A 194 -0.48 0.70 39.03
N LEU A 195 -0.75 -0.59 38.85
CA LEU A 195 -1.35 -1.42 39.90
C LEU A 195 -0.32 -1.53 41.03
N GLN A 196 -0.55 -0.80 42.12
CA GLN A 196 0.25 -0.90 43.34
C GLN A 196 0.11 -2.30 43.95
N MET A 197 1.18 -3.09 43.90
CA MET A 197 1.39 -4.18 44.84
C MET A 197 1.99 -3.58 46.11
N VAL A 198 1.25 -3.72 47.21
CA VAL A 198 1.66 -3.36 48.56
C VAL A 198 2.65 -4.40 49.07
N THR A 199 3.88 -3.99 49.40
CA THR A 199 4.72 -4.68 50.38
C THR A 199 5.41 -3.64 51.25
N GLU A 200 5.22 -3.81 52.55
CA GLU A 200 5.68 -2.98 53.65
C GLU A 200 7.20 -3.12 53.91
N ASP A 201 7.71 -2.13 54.64
CA ASP A 201 8.98 -2.06 55.39
C ASP A 201 10.28 -1.66 54.68
N ALA A 202 10.65 -0.37 54.83
CA ALA A 202 11.79 0.03 55.67
C ALA A 202 11.98 1.57 55.69
N GLU A 203 11.97 2.14 56.88
CA GLU A 203 12.21 3.56 57.19
C GLU A 203 13.67 3.98 56.95
N LYS A 204 13.88 5.19 56.40
CA LYS A 204 14.70 6.28 57.01
C LYS A 204 14.72 7.56 56.15
N GLU A 205 14.49 8.66 56.85
CA GLU A 205 14.45 10.10 56.51
C GLU A 205 15.77 10.62 55.84
N VAL A 206 15.89 11.76 55.13
CA VAL A 206 15.57 13.16 55.51
C VAL A 206 15.62 14.09 54.27
N ASP A 207 14.66 15.02 54.20
CA ASP A 207 14.58 16.41 53.65
C ASP A 207 15.49 16.92 52.51
N ASN A 208 14.89 17.57 51.49
CA ASN A 208 14.60 19.01 51.55
C ASN A 208 13.68 19.50 50.41
N VAL A 209 12.85 20.48 50.76
CA VAL A 209 11.74 21.07 50.02
C VAL A 209 12.23 22.24 49.15
N GLU A 210 11.69 22.38 47.93
CA GLU A 210 11.35 23.72 47.41
C GLU A 210 10.08 23.67 46.55
N LYS A 211 9.03 24.31 47.08
CA LYS A 211 7.68 24.45 46.53
C LYS A 211 7.61 25.80 45.79
N LYS A 212 7.11 25.83 44.56
CA LYS A 212 6.47 27.02 43.98
C LYS A 212 5.19 26.60 43.25
N GLU A 213 4.08 26.71 43.97
CA GLU A 213 2.73 26.80 43.40
C GLU A 213 2.44 28.25 43.02
N ILE A 214 1.87 28.48 41.84
CA ILE A 214 0.87 29.53 41.63
C ILE A 214 -0.28 28.91 40.82
N LEU A 215 -1.45 28.87 41.46
CA LEU A 215 -2.76 28.55 40.90
C LEU A 215 -3.42 29.81 40.32
N LYS A 216 -4.45 29.55 39.50
CA LYS A 216 -5.65 30.35 39.10
C LYS A 216 -5.69 30.60 37.59
N GLU A 217 -6.81 30.44 36.89
CA GLU A 217 -8.17 30.03 37.22
C GLU A 217 -8.85 29.66 35.89
N GLU A 218 -9.89 28.84 36.00
CA GLU A 218 -10.72 28.28 34.95
C GLU A 218 -11.40 29.36 34.08
N ASN A 219 -11.66 29.05 32.81
CA ASN A 219 -12.93 29.39 32.18
C ASN A 219 -13.29 28.40 31.07
N ASN A 220 -14.57 28.05 31.12
CA ASN A 220 -15.30 27.00 30.46
C ASN A 220 -15.75 27.43 29.04
N ALA A 221 -15.58 26.59 28.02
CA ALA A 221 -16.35 26.66 26.77
C ALA A 221 -16.27 25.34 25.97
N ASN A 222 -17.38 24.60 26.04
CA ASN A 222 -17.95 23.68 25.06
C ASN A 222 -17.51 23.94 23.58
N THR A 223 -17.12 22.90 22.83
CA THR A 223 -17.33 22.71 21.37
C THR A 223 -16.89 21.26 21.05
N GLU A 224 -17.79 20.27 21.12
CA GLU A 224 -18.58 19.74 19.99
C GLU A 224 -17.78 19.02 18.90
N ASP A 225 -17.98 17.70 18.87
CA ASP A 225 -17.69 16.76 17.79
C ASP A 225 -18.19 17.29 16.44
N GLN A 226 -17.27 17.65 15.54
CA GLN A 226 -17.58 17.81 14.12
C GLN A 226 -17.51 16.46 13.42
N ARG A 227 -18.64 15.76 13.41
CA ARG A 227 -19.02 14.91 12.28
C ARG A 227 -19.35 15.86 11.12
N THR A 228 -18.50 15.94 10.11
CA THR A 228 -18.84 16.64 8.88
C THR A 228 -19.92 15.85 8.15
N SER A 229 -21.16 16.30 8.34
CA SER A 229 -22.30 16.07 7.46
C SER A 229 -21.86 16.41 6.04
N MET A 230 -21.81 15.38 5.19
CA MET A 230 -21.82 15.58 3.75
C MET A 230 -23.22 16.09 3.40
N ASP A 231 -23.26 17.20 2.67
CA ASP A 231 -24.45 17.99 2.38
C ASP A 231 -25.47 17.14 1.61
N GLU A 232 -26.64 16.85 2.19
CA GLU A 232 -27.71 16.05 1.59
C GLU A 232 -28.16 16.59 0.22
N SER A 233 -27.91 17.88 -0.05
CA SER A 233 -28.18 18.51 -1.33
C SER A 233 -27.22 18.04 -2.45
N GLN A 234 -25.99 17.66 -2.12
CA GLN A 234 -25.02 17.11 -3.09
C GLN A 234 -25.30 15.64 -3.41
N LEU A 235 -25.77 14.88 -2.41
CA LEU A 235 -26.16 13.48 -2.57
C LEU A 235 -27.43 13.34 -3.42
N HIS A 236 -28.37 14.30 -3.31
CA HIS A 236 -29.55 14.38 -4.16
C HIS A 236 -29.21 14.70 -5.64
N THR A 237 -28.12 15.42 -5.89
CA THR A 237 -27.69 15.77 -7.26
C THR A 237 -27.06 14.55 -7.96
N LEU A 238 -26.28 13.74 -7.24
CA LEU A 238 -25.69 12.50 -7.77
C LEU A 238 -26.73 11.39 -8.04
N LEU A 239 -27.86 11.39 -7.31
CA LEU A 239 -28.96 10.45 -7.53
C LEU A 239 -29.88 10.86 -8.69
N GLN A 240 -29.97 12.16 -9.00
CA GLN A 240 -30.72 12.67 -10.16
C GLN A 240 -30.04 12.26 -11.48
N ASP A 241 -28.71 12.17 -11.51
CA ASP A 241 -27.94 11.78 -12.71
C ASP A 241 -28.05 10.28 -13.05
N LEU A 242 -28.65 9.46 -12.18
CA LEU A 242 -28.96 8.05 -12.41
C LEU A 242 -30.43 7.81 -12.82
N GLU A 243 -31.24 8.87 -12.97
CA GLU A 243 -32.58 8.79 -13.55
C GLU A 243 -32.47 8.69 -15.08
N ILE A 244 -32.55 7.47 -15.65
CA ILE A 244 -32.79 7.29 -17.08
C ILE A 244 -34.24 7.72 -17.37
N PRO A 245 -34.50 8.80 -18.13
CA PRO A 245 -35.85 9.17 -18.52
C PRO A 245 -36.26 8.33 -19.72
N GLY A 246 -37.41 7.66 -19.61
CA GLY A 246 -38.00 6.91 -20.72
C GLY A 246 -38.46 7.81 -21.88
N GLY A 247 -37.84 7.59 -23.05
CA GLY A 247 -38.38 7.66 -24.43
C GLY A 247 -38.62 9.04 -25.08
N PRO A 248 -38.85 9.15 -26.42
CA PRO A 248 -38.80 8.16 -27.51
C PRO A 248 -37.97 8.60 -28.77
N GLY A 249 -37.46 7.68 -29.61
CA GLY A 249 -37.04 8.03 -31.00
C GLY A 249 -35.90 7.26 -31.68
N ILE A 250 -36.21 6.08 -32.22
CA ILE A 250 -35.80 5.48 -33.52
C ILE A 250 -34.41 5.82 -34.14
N CYS A 251 -33.56 4.79 -34.27
CA CYS A 251 -32.92 4.35 -35.54
C CYS A 251 -32.34 2.93 -35.34
N ALA A 252 -33.06 1.87 -35.75
CA ALA A 252 -32.90 1.22 -37.05
C ALA A 252 -31.46 0.72 -37.33
N GLY A 253 -31.16 -0.48 -36.84
CA GLY A 253 -29.98 -1.27 -37.21
C GLY A 253 -30.34 -2.74 -37.15
N GLU A 254 -30.58 -3.34 -38.31
CA GLU A 254 -30.90 -4.75 -38.48
C GLU A 254 -29.71 -5.62 -38.04
N SER A 255 -29.95 -6.60 -37.18
CA SER A 255 -29.19 -7.84 -37.19
C SER A 255 -30.09 -9.00 -36.81
N LYS A 256 -30.36 -9.82 -37.83
CA LYS A 256 -30.89 -11.17 -37.69
C LYS A 256 -29.93 -11.99 -36.83
N GLY A 257 -30.42 -12.42 -35.69
CA GLY A 257 -29.87 -13.53 -34.93
C GLY A 257 -31.04 -14.21 -34.24
N ASP A 258 -31.50 -15.32 -34.82
CA ASP A 258 -32.39 -16.27 -34.13
C ASP A 258 -31.70 -16.72 -32.85
N ASN A 259 -32.32 -16.45 -31.70
CA ASN A 259 -32.22 -17.27 -30.50
C ASN A 259 -33.51 -17.04 -29.72
N LYS A 260 -34.45 -17.99 -29.86
CA LYS A 260 -35.49 -18.19 -28.87
C LYS A 260 -34.89 -19.08 -27.79
N GLU A 261 -34.76 -18.56 -26.58
CA GLU A 261 -35.02 -19.30 -25.35
C GLU A 261 -34.94 -18.34 -24.15
N ASN A 262 -35.99 -18.42 -23.32
CA ASN A 262 -36.15 -17.86 -21.97
C ASN A 262 -36.31 -16.32 -21.85
N ASP A 263 -37.48 -15.82 -22.24
CA ASP A 263 -38.04 -14.61 -21.62
C ASP A 263 -38.27 -14.93 -20.13
N ILE A 264 -37.25 -14.70 -19.30
CA ILE A 264 -37.43 -14.49 -17.87
C ILE A 264 -38.51 -13.41 -17.77
N ASP A 265 -39.66 -13.72 -17.15
CA ASP A 265 -40.80 -12.80 -17.10
C ASP A 265 -40.34 -11.51 -16.40
N MET A 266 -39.95 -10.52 -17.21
CA MET A 266 -39.35 -9.26 -16.77
C MET A 266 -40.29 -8.52 -15.81
N ASN A 267 -41.59 -8.84 -15.85
CA ASN A 267 -42.56 -8.32 -14.90
C ASN A 267 -42.37 -8.90 -13.50
N GLN A 268 -42.03 -10.18 -13.38
CA GLN A 268 -41.73 -10.84 -12.11
C GLN A 268 -40.40 -10.32 -11.53
N PHE A 269 -39.40 -10.11 -12.38
CA PHE A 269 -38.13 -9.49 -11.97
C PHE A 269 -38.31 -8.03 -11.55
N ASN A 270 -39.07 -7.24 -12.30
CA ASN A 270 -39.39 -5.85 -11.96
C ASN A 270 -40.20 -5.73 -10.66
N ALA A 271 -41.13 -6.66 -10.41
CA ALA A 271 -41.86 -6.73 -9.14
C ALA A 271 -40.90 -7.00 -7.96
N LEU A 272 -39.91 -7.89 -8.14
CA LEU A 272 -38.93 -8.21 -7.11
C LEU A 272 -38.01 -7.01 -6.80
N ILE A 273 -37.56 -6.28 -7.82
CA ILE A 273 -36.77 -5.06 -7.65
C ILE A 273 -37.57 -3.97 -6.93
N SER A 274 -38.88 -3.89 -7.18
CA SER A 274 -39.77 -2.98 -6.45
C SER A 274 -39.92 -3.38 -4.97
N GLU A 275 -39.94 -4.68 -4.66
CA GLU A 275 -39.99 -5.22 -3.30
C GLU A 275 -38.68 -4.95 -2.54
N VAL A 276 -37.52 -5.14 -3.19
CA VAL A 276 -36.19 -4.82 -2.64
C VAL A 276 -36.07 -3.33 -2.31
N ARG A 277 -36.57 -2.44 -3.19
CA ARG A 277 -36.63 -1.01 -2.91
C ARG A 277 -37.52 -0.68 -1.71
N ASN A 278 -38.66 -1.35 -1.58
CA ASN A 278 -39.58 -1.13 -0.47
C ASN A 278 -38.98 -1.60 0.87
N VAL A 279 -38.29 -2.75 0.88
CA VAL A 279 -37.57 -3.27 2.05
C VAL A 279 -36.43 -2.33 2.45
N ARG A 280 -35.68 -1.78 1.48
CA ARG A 280 -34.63 -0.80 1.75
C ARG A 280 -35.19 0.50 2.34
N ASN A 281 -36.31 1.01 1.82
CA ASN A 281 -36.95 2.22 2.32
C ASN A 281 -37.52 2.04 3.74
N GLN A 282 -37.98 0.84 4.09
CA GLN A 282 -38.46 0.53 5.44
C GLN A 282 -37.33 0.13 6.42
N GLY A 283 -36.18 -0.31 5.90
CA GLY A 283 -35.04 -0.81 6.66
C GLY A 283 -34.29 0.24 7.49
N GLN A 284 -34.59 1.53 7.32
CA GLN A 284 -34.06 2.60 8.18
C GLN A 284 -34.64 2.54 9.61
N HIS A 285 -35.76 1.84 9.82
CA HIS A 285 -36.42 1.70 11.13
C HIS A 285 -36.39 0.28 11.70
N LEU A 286 -35.70 -0.67 11.04
CA LEU A 286 -35.64 -2.07 11.48
C LEU A 286 -34.35 -2.34 12.26
N THR A 287 -34.44 -3.20 13.26
CA THR A 287 -33.28 -3.65 14.03
C THR A 287 -32.36 -4.52 13.17
N ASP A 288 -31.10 -4.66 13.56
CA ASP A 288 -30.08 -5.36 12.77
C ASP A 288 -30.44 -6.83 12.50
N GLU A 289 -31.06 -7.48 13.48
CA GLU A 289 -31.55 -8.86 13.40
C GLU A 289 -32.67 -8.98 12.34
N GLU A 290 -33.65 -8.08 12.37
CA GLU A 290 -34.75 -8.07 11.39
C GLU A 290 -34.28 -7.73 9.97
N ARG A 291 -33.26 -6.88 9.83
CA ARG A 291 -32.64 -6.57 8.53
C ARG A 291 -31.96 -7.80 7.94
N ARG A 292 -31.29 -8.59 8.78
CA ARG A 292 -30.61 -9.82 8.36
C ARG A 292 -31.61 -10.90 7.93
N ASP A 293 -32.70 -11.08 8.68
CA ASP A 293 -33.74 -12.06 8.33
C ASP A 293 -34.45 -11.71 7.02
N ARG A 294 -34.79 -10.43 6.80
CA ARG A 294 -35.41 -9.99 5.54
C ARG A 294 -34.46 -10.09 4.36
N ALA A 295 -33.17 -9.81 4.56
CA ALA A 295 -32.16 -10.02 3.51
C ALA A 295 -32.04 -11.50 3.14
N ALA A 296 -32.11 -12.41 4.13
CA ALA A 296 -32.12 -13.84 3.88
C ALA A 296 -33.36 -14.28 3.09
N GLU A 297 -34.55 -13.75 3.40
CA GLU A 297 -35.78 -14.06 2.66
C GLU A 297 -35.70 -13.60 1.19
N VAL A 298 -35.22 -12.38 0.95
CA VAL A 298 -35.02 -11.82 -0.39
C VAL A 298 -34.00 -12.64 -1.18
N ALA A 299 -32.90 -13.06 -0.54
CA ALA A 299 -31.88 -13.89 -1.17
C ALA A 299 -32.42 -15.27 -1.55
N MET A 300 -33.24 -15.90 -0.70
CA MET A 300 -33.88 -17.18 -1.01
C MET A 300 -34.89 -17.06 -2.16
N LYS A 301 -35.65 -15.96 -2.24
CA LYS A 301 -36.56 -15.69 -3.37
C LYS A 301 -35.78 -15.47 -4.67
N LEU A 302 -34.68 -14.72 -4.63
CA LEU A 302 -33.83 -14.47 -5.79
C LEU A 302 -33.17 -15.77 -6.28
N TRP A 303 -32.67 -16.59 -5.36
CA TRP A 303 -32.07 -17.89 -5.69
C TRP A 303 -33.09 -18.85 -6.28
N LYS A 304 -34.35 -18.82 -5.83
CA LYS A 304 -35.40 -19.65 -6.42
C LYS A 304 -35.75 -19.22 -7.86
N VAL A 305 -35.69 -17.93 -8.18
CA VAL A 305 -35.98 -17.40 -9.53
C VAL A 305 -34.79 -17.58 -10.48
N LEU A 306 -33.55 -17.47 -9.98
CA LEU A 306 -32.33 -17.65 -10.77
C LEU A 306 -31.85 -19.11 -10.84
N GLY A 307 -32.25 -19.95 -9.89
CA GLY A 307 -31.84 -21.35 -9.74
C GLY A 307 -32.85 -22.36 -10.28
N GLU A 308 -33.94 -21.91 -10.90
CA GLU A 308 -34.91 -22.78 -11.60
C GLU A 308 -34.46 -23.13 -13.03
N GLU A 309 -33.15 -23.10 -13.33
CA GLU A 309 -32.58 -23.56 -14.61
C GLU A 309 -32.03 -25.00 -14.59
N ASP A 310 -32.08 -25.72 -13.46
CA ASP A 310 -31.60 -27.12 -13.40
C ASP A 310 -32.66 -28.06 -12.80
N SER A 311 -33.78 -28.29 -13.51
CA SER A 311 -34.63 -29.50 -13.39
C SER A 311 -35.72 -29.55 -14.48
N ASP A 312 -35.33 -29.85 -15.73
CA ASP A 312 -35.90 -30.90 -16.62
C ASP A 312 -35.36 -30.77 -18.06
#